data_AF-A0A953I7W4-F1
#
_entry.id   AF-A0A953I7W4-F1
#
_cell.length_a   1.000
_cell.length_b   1.000
_cell.length_c   1.000
_cell.angle_alpha   90.00
_cell.angle_beta   90.00
_cell.angle_gamma   90.00
#
_symmetry.space_group_name_H-M   'P 1'
#
loop_
_entity.id
_entity.type
_entity.pdbx_description
1 polymer ?
#
loop_
_entity_poly.entity_id
_entity_poly.type
_entity_poly.pdbx_seq_one_letter_code
_entity_poly.pdbx_strand_id
1 'polypeptide(L)'
;MGYDTHVCLVSAQPLPNLIPILHRDLRPRRVVLLVSDDMQQRARTLGEILPQWGLAVESRPVSHTDGDAVRKAVEAVLAERKGERVVLNVTGGTKIMALAAYEAFRAAGQPVFYVDTDSDEIRFLWEGPVLPMANVVDTTTYLRAYGYKMTEVRESVPDAWAVAARTMGAQVGRWREALLALNACCEGVAKHKLATPRPVEYSAGMGEVLSLLERHGLVRVEVARGRRY
;
A
#
# COMPACT_ATOMS: atom_id res chain seq x y z
N MET A 1 -0.68 21.62 15.70
CA MET A 1 -2.10 21.76 16.09
C MET A 1 -2.90 20.88 15.13
N GLY A 2 -3.44 19.73 15.56
CA GLY A 2 -4.10 18.76 14.67
C GLY A 2 -5.64 18.86 14.65
N TYR A 3 -6.29 18.38 13.60
CA TYR A 3 -7.75 18.40 13.52
C TYR A 3 -8.39 17.36 14.46
N ASP A 4 -9.61 17.60 14.92
CA ASP A 4 -10.35 16.59 15.70
C ASP A 4 -10.98 15.57 14.75
N THR A 5 -11.56 16.05 13.65
CA THR A 5 -12.27 15.22 12.67
C THR A 5 -11.84 15.57 11.24
N HIS A 6 -11.47 14.54 10.47
CA HIS A 6 -11.43 14.61 9.01
C HIS A 6 -12.76 14.13 8.42
N VAL A 7 -13.33 14.91 7.51
CA VAL A 7 -14.40 14.44 6.62
C VAL A 7 -13.77 14.08 5.29
N CYS A 8 -13.96 12.85 4.83
CA CYS A 8 -13.34 12.31 3.63
C CYS A 8 -14.39 11.79 2.65
N LEU A 9 -14.31 12.22 1.41
CA LEU A 9 -15.09 11.65 0.31
C LEU A 9 -14.45 10.32 -0.12
N VAL A 10 -15.17 9.21 0.02
CA VAL A 10 -14.64 7.91 -0.40
C VAL A 10 -14.59 7.83 -1.93
N SER A 11 -13.48 7.33 -2.47
CA SER A 11 -13.28 7.13 -3.91
C SER A 11 -12.59 5.80 -4.17
N ALA A 12 -12.41 5.47 -5.47
CA ALA A 12 -11.71 4.27 -5.89
C ALA A 12 -10.23 4.24 -5.48
N GLN A 13 -9.61 5.41 -5.28
CA GLN A 13 -8.23 5.54 -4.82
C GLN A 13 -8.20 5.88 -3.32
N PRO A 14 -7.73 4.97 -2.45
CA PRO A 14 -7.78 5.19 -1.00
C PRO A 14 -6.66 6.13 -0.50
N LEU A 15 -5.52 6.19 -1.20
CA LEU A 15 -4.33 6.91 -0.72
C LEU A 15 -4.53 8.41 -0.51
N PRO A 16 -5.24 9.16 -1.39
CA PRO A 16 -5.50 10.57 -1.14
C PRO A 16 -6.27 10.85 0.15
N ASN A 17 -7.02 9.87 0.67
CA ASN A 17 -7.62 9.97 2.01
C ASN A 17 -6.63 9.54 3.10
N LEU A 18 -5.90 8.45 2.90
CA LEU A 18 -5.03 7.87 3.93
C LEU A 18 -3.80 8.72 4.25
N ILE A 19 -3.15 9.31 3.24
CA ILE A 19 -1.91 10.07 3.45
C ILE A 19 -2.15 11.25 4.40
N PRO A 20 -3.17 12.12 4.20
CA PRO A 20 -3.49 13.19 5.15
C PRO A 20 -3.91 12.68 6.53
N ILE A 21 -4.62 11.55 6.62
CA ILE A 21 -5.03 10.96 7.90
C ILE A 21 -3.80 10.51 8.72
N LEU A 22 -2.76 10.03 8.05
CA LEU A 22 -1.53 9.56 8.69
C LEU A 22 -0.46 10.65 8.82
N HIS A 23 -0.63 11.78 8.13
CA HIS A 23 0.29 12.91 8.17
C HIS A 23 0.35 13.53 9.57
N ARG A 24 1.55 13.68 10.14
CA ARG A 24 1.76 14.16 11.53
C ARG A 24 0.99 15.45 11.86
N ASP A 25 1.00 16.40 10.92
CA ASP A 25 0.43 17.74 11.16
C ASP A 25 -1.08 17.80 10.88
N LEU A 26 -1.67 16.77 10.28
CA LEU A 26 -3.09 16.69 9.96
C LEU A 26 -3.84 15.56 10.69
N ARG A 27 -3.11 14.59 11.26
CA ARG A 27 -3.68 13.37 11.85
C ARG A 27 -4.88 13.67 12.77
N PRO A 28 -6.09 13.21 12.42
CA PRO A 28 -7.27 13.48 13.23
C PRO A 28 -7.42 12.47 14.37
N ARG A 29 -8.39 12.71 15.25
CA ARG A 29 -8.88 11.70 16.20
C ARG A 29 -9.97 10.83 15.58
N ARG A 30 -10.74 11.41 14.66
CA ARG A 30 -11.89 10.78 14.00
C ARG A 30 -11.85 10.99 12.48
N VAL A 31 -12.35 10.02 11.75
CA VAL A 31 -12.60 10.10 10.31
C VAL A 31 -14.07 9.84 10.03
N VAL A 32 -14.74 10.78 9.35
CA VAL A 32 -16.08 10.60 8.81
C VAL A 32 -15.96 10.34 7.31
N LEU A 33 -16.34 9.14 6.90
CA LEU A 33 -16.35 8.71 5.51
C LEU A 33 -17.71 9.04 4.89
N LEU A 34 -17.71 9.88 3.85
CA LEU A 34 -18.89 10.11 3.02
C LEU A 34 -18.90 9.09 1.88
N VAL A 35 -19.90 8.20 1.88
CA VAL A 35 -19.89 6.96 1.09
C VAL A 35 -21.06 6.94 0.10
N SER A 36 -20.76 6.87 -1.19
CA SER A 36 -21.74 6.57 -2.23
C SER A 36 -22.01 5.07 -2.34
N ASP A 37 -23.13 4.69 -2.96
CA ASP A 37 -23.56 3.28 -3.08
C ASP A 37 -22.53 2.37 -3.76
N ASP A 38 -21.77 2.89 -4.74
CA ASP A 38 -20.72 2.17 -5.44
C ASP A 38 -19.42 2.03 -4.62
N MET A 39 -19.23 2.85 -3.57
CA MET A 39 -18.01 2.91 -2.76
C MET A 39 -18.09 2.14 -1.43
N GLN A 40 -19.17 1.39 -1.19
CA GLN A 40 -19.39 0.67 0.07
C GLN A 40 -18.26 -0.30 0.42
N GLN A 41 -17.72 -1.03 -0.56
CA GLN A 41 -16.61 -1.96 -0.31
C GLN A 41 -15.33 -1.21 0.11
N ARG A 42 -15.06 -0.04 -0.49
CA ARG A 42 -13.89 0.79 -0.14
C ARG A 42 -14.05 1.38 1.26
N ALA A 43 -15.24 1.86 1.60
CA ALA A 43 -15.54 2.33 2.95
C ALA A 43 -15.38 1.23 4.01
N ARG A 44 -15.82 -0.01 3.72
CA ARG A 44 -15.60 -1.16 4.61
C ARG A 44 -14.12 -1.42 4.86
N THR A 45 -13.30 -1.47 3.81
CA THR A 45 -11.85 -1.65 3.95
C THR A 45 -11.22 -0.54 4.78
N LEU A 46 -11.57 0.72 4.54
CA LEU A 46 -11.09 1.84 5.36
C LEU A 46 -11.55 1.72 6.83
N GLY A 47 -12.80 1.34 7.05
CA GLY A 47 -13.37 1.10 8.38
C GLY A 47 -12.74 -0.05 9.15
N GLU A 48 -12.12 -1.02 8.48
CA GLU A 48 -11.37 -2.11 9.11
C GLU A 48 -9.94 -1.71 9.48
N ILE A 49 -9.27 -0.89 8.64
CA ILE A 49 -7.86 -0.56 8.84
C ILE A 49 -7.64 0.64 9.77
N LEU A 50 -8.47 1.69 9.66
CA LEU A 50 -8.27 2.94 10.40
C LEU A 50 -8.36 2.75 11.93
N PRO A 51 -9.29 1.92 12.48
CA PRO A 51 -9.32 1.67 13.92
C PRO A 51 -8.08 0.94 14.45
N GLN A 52 -7.40 0.14 13.63
CA GLN A 52 -6.13 -0.50 14.02
C GLN A 52 -5.03 0.54 14.28
N TRP A 53 -5.21 1.77 13.80
CA TRP A 53 -4.32 2.90 14.04
C TRP A 53 -4.85 3.86 15.11
N GLY A 54 -5.86 3.45 15.89
CA GLY A 54 -6.42 4.24 16.98
C GLY A 54 -7.32 5.40 16.53
N LEU A 55 -7.86 5.34 15.30
CA LEU A 55 -8.77 6.35 14.77
C LEU A 55 -10.22 5.90 14.95
N ALA A 56 -11.08 6.80 15.45
CA ALA A 56 -12.52 6.57 15.39
C ALA A 56 -13.02 6.73 13.95
N VAL A 57 -13.89 5.84 13.47
CA VAL A 57 -14.41 5.87 12.10
C VAL A 57 -15.92 5.85 12.11
N GLU A 58 -16.52 6.74 11.33
CA GLU A 58 -17.95 6.77 11.08
C GLU A 58 -18.20 6.84 9.57
N SER A 59 -19.25 6.18 9.10
CA SER A 59 -19.65 6.23 7.69
C SER A 59 -21.00 6.92 7.57
N ARG A 60 -21.11 7.84 6.61
CA ARG A 60 -22.36 8.52 6.25
C ARG A 60 -22.68 8.25 4.78
N PRO A 61 -23.82 7.61 4.47
CA PRO A 61 -24.23 7.43 3.08
C PRO A 61 -24.55 8.78 2.46
N VAL A 62 -24.13 9.00 1.22
CA VAL A 62 -24.40 10.21 0.44
C VAL A 62 -24.71 9.86 -1.01
N SER A 63 -25.50 10.70 -1.68
CA SER A 63 -25.73 10.57 -3.11
C SER A 63 -24.48 10.96 -3.91
N HIS A 64 -24.20 10.27 -5.01
CA HIS A 64 -23.13 10.64 -5.94
C HIS A 64 -23.60 11.56 -7.08
N THR A 65 -24.92 11.73 -7.23
CA THR A 65 -25.58 12.50 -8.30
C THR A 65 -26.41 13.69 -7.79
N ASP A 66 -26.75 13.71 -6.51
CA ASP A 66 -27.57 14.76 -5.89
C ASP A 66 -26.72 15.60 -4.92
N GLY A 67 -26.32 16.78 -5.38
CA GLY A 67 -25.52 17.72 -4.59
C GLY A 67 -26.25 18.29 -3.37
N ASP A 68 -27.58 18.45 -3.42
CA ASP A 68 -28.35 18.96 -2.26
C ASP A 68 -28.39 17.91 -1.15
N ALA A 69 -28.57 16.64 -1.51
CA ALA A 69 -28.49 15.53 -0.57
C ALA A 69 -27.09 15.44 0.08
N VAL A 70 -26.01 15.61 -0.71
CA VAL A 70 -24.63 15.66 -0.16
C VAL A 70 -24.47 16.83 0.80
N ARG A 71 -24.88 18.03 0.39
CA ARG A 71 -24.78 19.24 1.22
C ARG A 71 -25.49 19.05 2.57
N LYS A 72 -26.73 18.56 2.56
CA LYS A 72 -27.49 18.27 3.80
C LYS A 72 -26.80 17.26 4.70
N ALA A 73 -26.22 16.21 4.13
CA ALA A 73 -25.46 15.23 4.90
C ALA A 73 -24.21 15.84 5.54
N VAL A 74 -23.50 16.70 4.81
CA VAL A 74 -22.32 17.42 5.32
C VAL A 74 -22.70 18.42 6.42
N GLU A 75 -23.75 19.20 6.22
CA GLU A 75 -24.27 20.13 7.22
C GLU A 75 -24.67 19.41 8.51
N ALA A 76 -25.28 18.23 8.41
CA ALA A 76 -25.59 17.39 9.57
C ALA A 76 -24.30 16.96 10.30
N VAL A 77 -23.27 16.50 9.58
CA VAL A 77 -21.97 16.15 10.17
C VAL A 77 -21.35 17.35 10.90
N LEU A 78 -21.36 18.53 10.30
CA LEU A 78 -20.84 19.76 10.91
C LEU A 78 -21.65 20.17 12.16
N ALA A 79 -22.98 20.05 12.11
CA ALA A 79 -23.86 20.37 13.23
C ALA A 79 -23.65 19.43 14.43
N GLU A 80 -23.47 18.13 14.18
CA GLU A 80 -23.18 17.14 15.21
C GLU A 80 -21.76 17.29 15.81
N ARG A 81 -20.87 18.05 15.17
CA ARG A 81 -19.48 18.26 15.57
C ARG A 81 -19.19 19.73 15.93
N LYS A 82 -20.22 20.45 16.38
CA LYS A 82 -20.06 21.82 16.87
C LYS A 82 -18.98 21.89 17.96
N GLY A 83 -18.01 22.77 17.77
CA GLY A 83 -16.89 22.99 18.69
C GLY A 83 -15.66 22.12 18.41
N GLU A 84 -15.73 21.14 17.51
CA GLU A 84 -14.56 20.41 17.02
C GLU A 84 -13.86 21.17 15.90
N ARG A 85 -12.54 20.95 15.74
CA ARG A 85 -11.83 21.37 14.53
C ARG A 85 -12.05 20.34 13.43
N VAL A 86 -12.95 20.65 12.51
CA VAL A 86 -13.31 19.78 11.39
C VAL A 86 -12.65 20.27 10.11
N VAL A 87 -12.13 19.36 9.31
CA VAL A 87 -11.55 19.68 8.00
C VAL A 87 -12.04 18.71 6.95
N LEU A 88 -12.30 19.20 5.74
CA LEU A 88 -12.67 18.38 4.60
C LEU A 88 -11.44 18.04 3.77
N ASN A 89 -11.28 16.76 3.47
CA ASN A 89 -10.49 16.30 2.33
C ASN A 89 -11.41 16.22 1.10
N VAL A 90 -11.24 17.15 0.16
CA VAL A 90 -12.10 17.25 -1.03
C VAL A 90 -11.56 16.46 -2.24
N THR A 91 -10.49 15.68 -2.06
CA THR A 91 -9.81 14.99 -3.18
C THR A 91 -10.64 13.85 -3.79
N GLY A 92 -11.46 13.18 -2.98
CA GLY A 92 -12.25 12.02 -3.38
C GLY A 92 -13.67 12.34 -3.86
N GLY A 93 -14.48 11.29 -3.98
CA GLY A 93 -15.87 11.38 -4.45
C GLY A 93 -15.99 11.76 -5.93
N THR A 94 -17.22 11.94 -6.38
CA THR A 94 -17.50 12.56 -7.68
C THR A 94 -17.35 14.07 -7.59
N LYS A 95 -17.22 14.76 -8.75
CA LYS A 95 -17.18 16.23 -8.77
C LYS A 95 -18.43 16.86 -8.13
N ILE A 96 -19.60 16.23 -8.28
CA ILE A 96 -20.85 16.69 -7.65
C ILE A 96 -20.71 16.65 -6.13
N MET A 97 -20.22 15.53 -5.59
CA MET A 97 -20.00 15.38 -4.14
C MET A 97 -18.97 16.38 -3.63
N ALA A 98 -17.84 16.51 -4.34
CA ALA A 98 -16.74 17.40 -3.98
C ALA A 98 -17.18 18.86 -3.92
N LEU A 99 -17.88 19.35 -4.95
CA LEU A 99 -18.38 20.73 -4.99
C LEU A 99 -19.42 20.99 -3.91
N ALA A 100 -20.38 20.08 -3.71
CA ALA A 100 -21.41 20.24 -2.68
C ALA A 100 -20.83 20.25 -1.26
N ALA A 101 -19.87 19.35 -0.98
CA ALA A 101 -19.18 19.31 0.31
C ALA A 101 -18.31 20.56 0.53
N TYR A 102 -17.61 21.01 -0.51
CA TYR A 102 -16.83 22.26 -0.49
C TYR A 102 -17.71 23.46 -0.15
N GLU A 103 -18.86 23.61 -0.82
CA GLU A 103 -19.78 24.73 -0.57
C GLU A 103 -20.27 24.74 0.88
N ALA A 104 -20.64 23.57 1.43
CA ALA A 104 -21.08 23.43 2.81
C ALA A 104 -19.96 23.82 3.82
N PHE A 105 -18.74 23.31 3.62
CA PHE A 105 -17.60 23.64 4.48
C PHE A 105 -17.23 25.12 4.40
N ARG A 106 -17.23 25.69 3.18
CA ARG A 106 -16.95 27.10 2.96
C ARG A 106 -17.99 28.00 3.65
N ALA A 107 -19.27 27.68 3.53
CA ALA A 107 -20.34 28.42 4.21
C ALA A 107 -20.23 28.35 5.74
N ALA A 108 -19.73 27.23 6.27
CA ALA A 108 -19.47 27.04 7.70
C ALA A 108 -18.13 27.63 8.19
N GLY A 109 -17.32 28.22 7.29
CA GLY A 109 -15.98 28.72 7.62
C GLY A 109 -15.01 27.62 8.07
N GLN A 110 -15.25 26.37 7.71
CA GLN A 110 -14.40 25.22 8.08
C GLN A 110 -13.40 24.91 6.97
N PRO A 111 -12.14 24.59 7.29
CA PRO A 111 -11.09 24.43 6.29
C PRO A 111 -11.35 23.25 5.34
N VAL A 112 -10.82 23.38 4.12
CA VAL A 112 -10.83 22.34 3.09
C VAL A 112 -9.43 22.24 2.50
N PHE A 113 -8.94 21.02 2.31
CA PHE A 113 -7.73 20.76 1.57
C PHE A 113 -7.95 19.74 0.45
N TYR A 114 -7.04 19.80 -0.52
CA TYR A 114 -6.93 18.90 -1.65
C TYR A 114 -5.53 18.27 -1.66
N VAL A 115 -5.45 16.98 -1.98
CA VAL A 115 -4.19 16.26 -2.15
C VAL A 115 -3.85 16.26 -3.64
N ASP A 116 -2.81 16.98 -4.01
CA ASP A 116 -2.24 17.04 -5.34
C ASP A 116 -1.12 16.00 -5.45
N THR A 117 -1.43 14.88 -6.10
CA THR A 117 -0.48 13.78 -6.31
C THR A 117 0.56 14.07 -7.38
N ASP A 118 0.33 15.04 -8.27
CA ASP A 118 1.30 15.39 -9.31
C ASP A 118 2.44 16.24 -8.71
N SER A 119 2.11 17.06 -7.72
CA SER A 119 3.05 17.94 -7.02
C SER A 119 3.56 17.37 -5.69
N ASP A 120 3.09 16.21 -5.25
CA ASP A 120 3.33 15.63 -3.92
C ASP A 120 2.98 16.62 -2.77
N GLU A 121 1.84 17.30 -2.88
CA GLU A 121 1.40 18.35 -1.96
C GLU A 121 0.00 18.13 -1.39
N ILE A 122 -0.23 18.59 -0.16
CA ILE A 122 -1.55 18.76 0.45
C ILE A 122 -1.79 20.27 0.57
N ARG A 123 -2.76 20.78 -0.19
CA ARG A 123 -3.03 22.20 -0.36
C ARG A 123 -4.37 22.57 0.26
N PHE A 124 -4.35 23.47 1.24
CA PHE A 124 -5.58 24.12 1.70
C PHE A 124 -6.13 25.04 0.61
N LEU A 125 -7.42 24.93 0.30
CA LEU A 125 -8.05 25.63 -0.82
C LEU A 125 -8.28 27.12 -0.55
N TRP A 126 -8.34 27.48 0.73
CA TRP A 126 -8.26 28.85 1.20
C TRP A 126 -7.57 28.83 2.57
N GLU A 127 -6.96 29.95 2.93
CA GLU A 127 -6.37 30.20 4.26
C GLU A 127 -5.72 28.96 4.90
N GLY A 128 -4.46 28.71 4.56
CA GLY A 128 -3.73 27.60 5.14
C GLY A 128 -2.39 27.35 4.47
N PRO A 129 -1.57 26.47 5.04
CA PRO A 129 -0.28 26.11 4.48
C PRO A 129 -0.44 25.18 3.26
N VAL A 130 0.63 25.07 2.50
CA VAL A 130 0.87 23.89 1.65
C VAL A 130 1.77 22.96 2.45
N LEU A 131 1.37 21.70 2.58
CA LEU A 131 2.14 20.68 3.28
C LEU A 131 2.67 19.66 2.27
N PRO A 132 3.89 19.13 2.44
CA PRO A 132 4.37 18.04 1.59
C PRO A 132 3.61 16.74 1.88
N MET A 133 3.46 15.89 0.88
CA MET A 133 3.00 14.52 1.09
C MET A 133 4.11 13.70 1.79
N ALA A 134 3.96 13.53 3.10
CA ALA A 134 4.89 12.71 3.87
C ALA A 134 4.82 11.22 3.46
N ASN A 135 5.97 10.55 3.47
CA ASN A 135 6.06 9.10 3.25
C ASN A 135 5.57 8.32 4.48
N VAL A 136 4.26 8.24 4.64
CA VAL A 136 3.56 7.65 5.80
C VAL A 136 2.85 6.33 5.48
N VAL A 137 2.94 5.86 4.23
CA VAL A 137 2.29 4.64 3.76
C VAL A 137 3.36 3.67 3.29
N ASP A 138 3.57 2.59 4.06
CA ASP A 138 4.43 1.48 3.65
C ASP A 138 3.71 0.53 2.67
N THR A 139 4.44 -0.42 2.09
CA THR A 139 3.89 -1.40 1.13
C THR A 139 2.74 -2.21 1.71
N THR A 140 2.84 -2.61 2.98
CA THR A 140 1.79 -3.37 3.66
C THR A 140 0.51 -2.55 3.79
N THR A 141 0.63 -1.29 4.20
CA THR A 141 -0.48 -0.34 4.33
C THR A 141 -1.11 -0.05 2.98
N TYR A 142 -0.29 0.16 1.95
CA TYR A 142 -0.74 0.32 0.56
C TYR A 142 -1.61 -0.86 0.14
N LEU A 143 -1.09 -2.10 0.26
CA LEU A 143 -1.82 -3.30 -0.16
C LEU A 143 -3.13 -3.47 0.63
N ARG A 144 -3.10 -3.28 1.95
CA ARG A 144 -4.31 -3.37 2.79
C ARG A 144 -5.36 -2.33 2.42
N ALA A 145 -4.95 -1.10 2.10
CA ALA A 145 -5.85 -0.03 1.66
C ALA A 145 -6.61 -0.39 0.38
N TYR A 146 -5.99 -1.15 -0.52
CA TYR A 146 -6.63 -1.66 -1.73
C TYR A 146 -7.45 -2.95 -1.51
N GLY A 147 -7.49 -3.47 -0.29
CA GLY A 147 -8.27 -4.65 0.09
C GLY A 147 -7.51 -5.98 -0.06
N TYR A 148 -6.20 -5.93 -0.30
CA TYR A 148 -5.39 -7.15 -0.34
C TYR A 148 -5.11 -7.67 1.07
N LYS A 149 -5.17 -9.00 1.20
CA LYS A 149 -4.73 -9.71 2.41
C LYS A 149 -3.31 -10.19 2.18
N MET A 150 -2.39 -9.79 3.05
CA MET A 150 -1.03 -10.32 3.03
C MET A 150 -1.04 -11.75 3.55
N THR A 151 -0.47 -12.67 2.78
CA THR A 151 -0.34 -14.09 3.15
C THR A 151 1.01 -14.38 3.78
N GLU A 152 2.07 -13.73 3.30
CA GLU A 152 3.44 -13.86 3.80
C GLU A 152 4.13 -12.50 3.68
N VAL A 153 4.86 -12.11 4.73
CA VAL A 153 5.77 -10.96 4.71
C VAL A 153 7.12 -11.47 5.17
N ARG A 154 8.15 -11.27 4.34
CA ARG A 154 9.54 -11.55 4.73
C ARG A 154 10.20 -10.25 5.13
N GLU A 155 10.49 -10.10 6.41
CA GLU A 155 11.08 -8.88 6.97
C GLU A 155 12.52 -8.65 6.47
N SER A 156 13.23 -9.72 6.10
CA SER A 156 14.57 -9.62 5.52
C SER A 156 14.83 -10.74 4.52
N VAL A 157 15.68 -10.42 3.54
CA VAL A 157 16.30 -11.41 2.65
C VAL A 157 17.68 -11.71 3.22
N PRO A 158 18.03 -12.99 3.50
CA PRO A 158 19.36 -13.32 4.01
C PRO A 158 20.48 -12.81 3.10
N ASP A 159 21.56 -12.28 3.66
CA ASP A 159 22.68 -11.71 2.88
C ASP A 159 23.27 -12.71 1.88
N ALA A 160 23.35 -13.98 2.28
CA ALA A 160 23.78 -15.07 1.41
C ALA A 160 22.94 -15.16 0.12
N TRP A 161 21.62 -14.98 0.23
CA TRP A 161 20.70 -15.00 -0.91
C TRP A 161 20.91 -13.79 -1.80
N ALA A 162 21.04 -12.61 -1.19
CA ALA A 162 21.21 -11.36 -1.91
C ALA A 162 22.55 -11.30 -2.67
N VAL A 163 23.64 -11.77 -2.05
CA VAL A 163 24.96 -11.85 -2.71
C VAL A 163 24.93 -12.83 -3.87
N ALA A 164 24.44 -14.06 -3.64
CA ALA A 164 24.34 -15.07 -4.68
C ALA A 164 23.48 -14.57 -5.87
N ALA A 165 22.31 -14.00 -5.60
CA ALA A 165 21.42 -13.45 -6.63
C ALA A 165 22.08 -12.33 -7.44
N ARG A 166 22.80 -11.40 -6.80
CA ARG A 166 23.55 -10.35 -7.49
C ARG A 166 24.65 -10.91 -8.40
N THR A 167 25.41 -11.89 -7.90
CA THR A 167 26.46 -12.56 -8.69
C THR A 167 25.87 -13.32 -9.88
N MET A 168 24.76 -14.03 -9.68
CA MET A 168 24.04 -14.73 -10.75
C MET A 168 23.49 -13.76 -11.80
N GLY A 169 22.91 -12.63 -11.38
CA GLY A 169 22.44 -11.59 -12.29
C GLY A 169 23.55 -10.97 -13.13
N ALA A 170 24.71 -10.69 -12.54
CA ALA A 170 25.88 -10.15 -13.24
C ALA A 170 26.48 -11.12 -14.28
N GLN A 171 26.23 -12.43 -14.13
CA GLN A 171 26.74 -13.49 -15.02
C GLN A 171 25.64 -14.17 -15.84
N VAL A 172 24.44 -13.58 -15.92
CA VAL A 172 23.25 -14.24 -16.50
C VAL A 172 23.46 -14.73 -17.93
N GLY A 173 24.23 -14.00 -18.75
CA GLY A 173 24.54 -14.41 -20.13
C GLY A 173 25.38 -15.70 -20.19
N ARG A 174 26.29 -15.90 -19.24
CA ARG A 174 27.16 -17.09 -19.15
C ARG A 174 26.44 -18.27 -18.51
N TRP A 175 25.61 -18.02 -17.51
CA TRP A 175 25.00 -19.07 -16.69
C TRP A 175 23.55 -19.39 -17.06
N ARG A 176 22.97 -18.77 -18.08
CA ARG A 176 21.57 -18.95 -18.48
C ARG A 176 21.12 -20.41 -18.50
N GLU A 177 21.82 -21.26 -19.24
CA GLU A 177 21.48 -22.69 -19.36
C GLU A 177 21.61 -23.44 -18.03
N ALA A 178 22.62 -23.08 -17.23
CA ALA A 178 22.79 -23.63 -15.88
C ALA A 178 21.67 -23.23 -14.93
N LEU A 179 21.23 -21.96 -14.97
CA LEU A 179 20.13 -21.46 -14.15
C LEU A 179 18.79 -22.10 -14.53
N LEU A 180 18.53 -22.27 -15.83
CA LEU A 180 17.33 -22.94 -16.33
C LEU A 180 17.30 -24.42 -15.90
N ALA A 181 18.41 -25.14 -16.08
CA ALA A 181 18.54 -26.53 -15.66
C ALA A 181 18.39 -26.68 -14.13
N LEU A 182 19.01 -25.78 -13.36
CA LEU A 182 18.88 -25.78 -11.90
C LEU A 182 17.43 -25.52 -11.46
N ASN A 183 16.75 -24.56 -12.09
CA ASN A 183 15.34 -24.28 -11.82
C ASN A 183 14.45 -25.48 -12.09
N ALA A 184 14.65 -26.19 -13.22
CA ALA A 184 13.92 -27.42 -13.52
C ALA A 184 14.15 -28.50 -12.46
N CYS A 185 15.38 -28.63 -11.95
CA CYS A 185 15.69 -29.58 -10.90
C CYS A 185 15.11 -29.21 -9.52
N CYS A 186 14.79 -27.94 -9.29
CA CYS A 186 14.08 -27.50 -8.09
C CYS A 186 12.57 -27.79 -8.14
N GLU A 187 12.03 -28.19 -9.29
CA GLU A 187 10.61 -28.53 -9.40
C GLU A 187 10.29 -29.76 -8.55
N GLY A 188 9.31 -29.64 -7.65
CA GLY A 188 8.85 -30.76 -6.82
C GLY A 188 9.78 -31.16 -5.67
N VAL A 189 11.01 -30.63 -5.55
CA VAL A 189 11.96 -31.04 -4.49
C VAL A 189 11.50 -30.72 -3.07
N ALA A 190 10.59 -29.76 -2.91
CA ALA A 190 9.92 -29.49 -1.64
C ALA A 190 9.18 -30.72 -1.09
N LYS A 191 8.68 -31.60 -1.98
CA LYS A 191 8.06 -32.89 -1.62
C LYS A 191 9.09 -33.99 -1.32
N HIS A 192 10.36 -33.76 -1.65
CA HIS A 192 11.47 -34.73 -1.57
C HIS A 192 12.59 -34.26 -0.64
N LYS A 193 12.23 -33.66 0.50
CA LYS A 193 13.19 -33.20 1.53
C LYS A 193 14.29 -32.27 0.99
N LEU A 194 13.97 -31.45 -0.02
CA LEU A 194 14.90 -30.52 -0.65
C LEU A 194 16.14 -31.20 -1.25
N ALA A 195 16.00 -32.46 -1.68
CA ALA A 195 17.05 -33.20 -2.35
C ALA A 195 16.61 -33.60 -3.76
N THR A 196 17.54 -33.53 -4.71
CA THR A 196 17.31 -33.98 -6.09
C THR A 196 18.54 -34.74 -6.59
N PRO A 197 18.37 -35.92 -7.20
CA PRO A 197 19.46 -36.59 -7.87
C PRO A 197 19.92 -35.74 -9.06
N ARG A 198 21.23 -35.78 -9.31
CA ARG A 198 21.99 -35.00 -10.30
C ARG A 198 21.13 -34.42 -11.46
N PRO A 199 21.08 -33.08 -11.62
CA PRO A 199 20.57 -32.46 -12.84
C PRO A 199 21.23 -33.09 -14.06
N VAL A 200 20.41 -33.44 -15.04
CA VAL A 200 20.85 -34.00 -16.32
C VAL A 200 21.97 -33.13 -16.94
N GLU A 201 22.93 -33.80 -17.56
CA GLU A 201 24.20 -33.39 -18.17
C GLU A 201 24.49 -31.89 -18.42
N TYR A 202 25.67 -31.48 -17.92
CA TYR A 202 26.55 -30.37 -18.33
C TYR A 202 25.94 -29.21 -19.15
N SER A 203 25.06 -28.42 -18.53
CA SER A 203 24.92 -27.03 -18.97
C SER A 203 26.20 -26.26 -18.61
N ALA A 204 26.71 -25.48 -19.56
CA ALA A 204 27.89 -24.66 -19.35
C ALA A 204 27.69 -23.74 -18.13
N GLY A 205 28.65 -23.76 -17.20
CA GLY A 205 28.58 -22.97 -15.97
C GLY A 205 27.84 -23.61 -14.78
N MET A 206 27.29 -24.83 -14.91
CA MET A 206 26.59 -25.50 -13.78
C MET A 206 27.50 -25.68 -12.55
N GLY A 207 28.73 -26.15 -12.74
CA GLY A 207 29.69 -26.30 -11.63
C GLY A 207 30.01 -24.97 -10.94
N GLU A 208 30.05 -23.86 -11.69
CA GLU A 208 30.29 -22.52 -11.14
C GLU A 208 29.10 -22.02 -10.33
N VAL A 209 27.87 -22.22 -10.83
CA VAL A 209 26.63 -21.88 -10.13
C VAL A 209 26.52 -22.70 -8.84
N LEU A 210 26.73 -24.01 -8.90
CA LEU A 210 26.69 -24.88 -7.71
C LEU A 210 27.77 -24.48 -6.69
N SER A 211 28.99 -24.19 -7.14
CA SER A 211 30.07 -23.71 -6.27
C SER A 211 29.73 -22.37 -5.62
N LEU A 212 29.11 -21.44 -6.36
CA LEU A 212 28.65 -20.16 -5.81
C LEU A 212 27.63 -20.39 -4.69
N LEU A 213 26.60 -21.21 -4.95
CA LEU A 213 25.55 -21.49 -4.00
C LEU A 213 26.07 -22.23 -2.76
N GLU A 214 26.96 -23.21 -2.94
CA GLU A 214 27.56 -23.98 -1.84
C GLU A 214 28.46 -23.11 -0.95
N ARG A 215 29.27 -22.21 -1.54
CA ARG A 215 30.09 -21.25 -0.77
C ARG A 215 29.25 -20.31 0.09
N HIS A 216 28.01 -20.05 -0.31
CA HIS A 216 27.04 -19.26 0.46
C HIS A 216 26.14 -20.12 1.37
N GLY A 217 26.39 -21.44 1.48
CA GLY A 217 25.62 -22.35 2.32
C GLY A 217 24.19 -22.58 1.84
N LEU A 218 23.89 -22.28 0.57
CA LEU A 218 22.52 -22.37 0.01
C LEU A 218 22.18 -23.75 -0.50
N VAL A 219 23.20 -24.52 -0.88
CA VAL A 219 23.09 -25.92 -1.29
C VAL A 219 24.24 -26.73 -0.71
N ARG A 220 24.06 -28.04 -0.65
CA ARG A 220 25.14 -29.00 -0.41
C ARG A 220 25.26 -29.91 -1.61
N VAL A 221 26.48 -30.07 -2.13
CA VAL A 221 26.74 -30.86 -3.32
C VAL A 221 27.47 -32.14 -2.93
N GLU A 222 26.84 -33.30 -3.11
CA GLU A 222 27.43 -34.60 -2.77
C GLU A 222 27.88 -35.36 -4.01
N VAL A 223 29.19 -35.48 -4.21
CA VAL A 223 29.78 -36.24 -5.32
C VAL A 223 30.16 -37.66 -4.91
N ALA A 224 29.79 -38.66 -5.72
CA ALA A 224 30.38 -39.99 -5.60
C ALA A 224 31.89 -39.93 -5.90
N ARG A 225 32.69 -40.73 -5.16
CA ARG A 225 34.16 -40.76 -5.28
C ARG A 225 34.60 -40.84 -6.75
N GLY A 226 35.48 -39.93 -7.15
CA GLY A 226 36.09 -39.89 -8.49
C GLY A 226 35.25 -39.23 -9.58
N ARG A 227 34.09 -38.65 -9.26
CA ARG A 227 33.27 -37.90 -10.24
C ARG A 227 33.42 -36.39 -10.03
N ARG A 228 33.35 -35.62 -11.12
CA ARG A 228 33.29 -34.15 -11.10
C ARG A 228 31.83 -33.66 -11.07
N TYR A 229 31.68 -32.43 -10.57
CA TYR A 229 30.63 -31.47 -10.95
C TYR A 229 31.20 -30.45 -11.95
#